data_AF-A0A8S3G9D4-F1
#
_entry.id   AF-A0A8S3G9D4-F1
#
_cell.length_a   1.000
_cell.length_b   1.000
_cell.length_c   1.000
_cell.angle_alpha   90.00
_cell.angle_beta   90.00
_cell.angle_gamma   90.00
#
_symmetry.space_group_name_H-M   'P 1'
#
loop_
_entity.id
_entity.type
_entity.pdbx_description
1 polymer ?
#
loop_
_entity_poly.entity_id
_entity_poly.type
_entity_poly.pdbx_seq_one_letter_code
_entity_poly.pdbx_strand_id
1 'polypeptide(L)'
;MKAELRRDIEFMQLIKNETIFDAAIKLFQQKWKAKECPLINNFIDYFINEWYMSNKGWFEGFAIGYPSSNNALEATNGTIKSLYTFRERLPVGEFLSVLENDIIHQLSRERNTDDPITSQN
;
A
#
# COMPACT_ATOMS: atom_id res chain seq x y z
N MET A 1 -9.87 17.24 -15.87
CA MET A 1 -9.46 17.73 -14.53
C MET A 1 -9.09 16.60 -13.57
N LYS A 2 -10.03 15.78 -13.08
CA LYS A 2 -9.74 14.65 -12.17
C LYS A 2 -8.68 13.66 -12.69
N ALA A 3 -8.78 13.26 -13.96
CA ALA A 3 -7.82 12.34 -14.58
C ALA A 3 -6.42 12.93 -14.75
N GLU A 4 -6.28 14.25 -14.80
CA GLU A 4 -4.98 14.92 -14.85
C GLU A 4 -4.37 15.00 -13.44
N LEU A 5 -5.17 15.38 -12.44
CA LEU A 5 -4.76 15.39 -11.03
C LEU A 5 -4.24 14.01 -10.59
N ARG A 6 -4.99 12.96 -10.96
CA ARG A 6 -4.61 11.58 -10.69
C ARG A 6 -3.28 11.21 -11.34
N ARG A 7 -3.08 11.55 -12.61
CA ARG A 7 -1.81 11.28 -13.31
C ARG A 7 -0.62 11.98 -12.67
N ASP A 8 -0.80 13.22 -12.20
CA ASP A 8 0.26 13.94 -11.49
C ASP A 8 0.62 13.25 -10.16
N ILE A 9 -0.38 12.74 -9.42
CA ILE A 9 -0.17 11.97 -8.19
C ILE A 9 0.52 10.63 -8.48
N GLU A 10 0.08 9.89 -9.51
CA GLU A 10 0.71 8.64 -9.94
C GLU A 10 2.17 8.86 -10.36
N PHE A 11 2.46 9.97 -11.06
CA PHE A 11 3.83 10.34 -11.37
C PHE A 11 4.66 10.58 -10.11
N MET A 12 4.13 11.35 -9.15
CA MET A 12 4.82 11.61 -7.88
C MET A 12 5.06 10.33 -7.07
N GLN A 13 4.12 9.38 -7.09
CA GLN A 13 4.26 8.08 -6.42
C GLN A 13 5.52 7.34 -6.89
N LEU A 14 5.82 7.38 -8.20
CA LEU A 14 6.90 6.62 -8.82
C LEU A 14 8.28 7.26 -8.67
N ILE A 15 8.38 8.46 -8.09
CA ILE A 15 9.65 9.15 -7.87
C ILE A 15 10.48 8.35 -6.87
N LYS A 16 11.76 8.07 -7.21
CA LYS A 16 12.69 7.31 -6.36
C LYS A 16 13.67 8.17 -5.57
N ASN A 17 13.67 9.47 -5.79
CA ASN A 17 14.58 10.41 -5.16
C ASN A 17 13.79 11.48 -4.40
N GLU A 18 14.05 11.59 -3.10
CA GLU A 18 13.31 12.50 -2.21
C GLU A 18 13.43 13.97 -2.62
N THR A 19 14.61 14.44 -3.04
CA THR A 19 14.80 15.81 -3.50
C THR A 19 13.95 16.14 -4.73
N ILE A 20 13.86 15.19 -5.67
CA ILE A 20 12.98 15.32 -6.86
C ILE A 20 11.50 15.31 -6.43
N PHE A 21 11.14 14.47 -5.46
CA PHE A 21 9.78 14.39 -4.93
C PHE A 21 9.36 15.70 -4.26
N ASP A 22 10.21 16.29 -3.42
CA ASP A 22 9.94 17.56 -2.74
C ASP A 22 9.78 18.71 -3.75
N ALA A 23 10.59 18.72 -4.82
CA ALA A 23 10.43 19.67 -5.90
C ALA A 23 9.11 19.45 -6.67
N ALA A 24 8.74 18.19 -6.95
CA ALA A 24 7.49 17.85 -7.61
C ALA A 24 6.27 18.27 -6.79
N ILE A 25 6.29 18.10 -5.46
CA ILE A 25 5.23 18.55 -4.55
C ILE A 25 5.03 20.06 -4.63
N LYS A 26 6.11 20.86 -4.66
CA LYS A 26 6.03 22.32 -4.81
C LYS A 26 5.37 22.71 -6.14
N LEU A 27 5.79 22.08 -7.24
CA LEU A 27 5.23 22.32 -8.57
C LEU A 27 3.76 21.88 -8.66
N PHE A 28 3.41 20.74 -8.06
CA PHE A 28 2.06 20.21 -7.99
C PHE A 28 1.13 21.19 -7.26
N GLN A 29 1.54 21.66 -6.07
CA GLN A 29 0.78 22.65 -5.32
C GLN A 29 0.56 23.94 -6.12
N GLN A 30 1.62 24.47 -6.75
CA GLN A 30 1.52 25.68 -7.57
C GLN A 30 0.55 25.49 -8.75
N LYS A 31 0.71 24.41 -9.52
CA LYS A 31 -0.12 24.08 -10.68
C LYS A 31 -1.61 23.99 -10.32
N TRP A 32 -1.94 23.30 -9.24
CA TRP A 32 -3.34 23.02 -8.90
C TRP A 32 -4.02 24.16 -8.15
N LYS A 33 -3.29 24.93 -7.32
CA LYS A 33 -3.83 26.14 -6.69
C LYS A 33 -4.06 27.29 -7.67
N ALA A 34 -3.27 27.36 -8.75
CA ALA A 34 -3.45 28.36 -9.82
C ALA A 34 -4.79 28.23 -10.58
N LYS A 35 -5.54 27.13 -10.39
CA LYS A 35 -6.88 26.98 -10.97
C LYS A 35 -7.97 27.74 -10.20
N GLU A 36 -7.62 28.34 -9.05
CA GLU A 36 -8.50 29.17 -8.22
C GLU A 36 -9.86 28.53 -7.88
N CYS A 37 -9.90 27.19 -7.83
CA CYS A 37 -11.11 26.44 -7.53
C CYS A 37 -11.11 26.02 -6.05
N PRO A 38 -12.10 26.43 -5.23
CA PRO A 38 -12.13 26.12 -3.80
C PRO A 38 -12.07 24.61 -3.49
N LEU A 39 -12.77 23.79 -4.27
CA LEU A 39 -12.75 22.34 -4.11
C LEU A 39 -11.36 21.73 -4.37
N ILE A 40 -10.65 22.26 -5.38
CA ILE A 40 -9.28 21.83 -5.67
C ILE A 40 -8.35 22.31 -4.57
N ASN A 41 -8.46 23.56 -4.12
CA ASN A 41 -7.62 24.09 -3.06
C ASN A 41 -7.76 23.28 -1.76
N ASN A 42 -9.00 22.99 -1.35
CA ASN A 42 -9.25 22.16 -0.17
C ASN A 42 -8.65 20.76 -0.32
N PHE A 43 -8.77 20.15 -1.50
CA PHE A 43 -8.15 18.85 -1.76
C PHE A 43 -6.61 18.93 -1.69
N ILE A 44 -5.99 19.94 -2.30
CA ILE A 44 -4.54 20.10 -2.28
C ILE A 44 -4.04 20.35 -0.86
N ASP A 45 -4.71 21.19 -0.08
CA ASP A 45 -4.34 21.45 1.32
C ASP A 45 -4.42 20.18 2.17
N TYR A 46 -5.51 19.43 2.03
CA TYR A 46 -5.65 18.12 2.66
C TYR A 46 -4.54 17.16 2.21
N PHE A 47 -4.28 17.07 0.90
CA PHE A 47 -3.28 16.15 0.35
C PHE A 47 -1.87 16.46 0.87
N ILE A 48 -1.48 17.73 0.93
CA ILE A 48 -0.17 18.14 1.45
C ILE A 48 -0.05 17.80 2.94
N ASN A 49 -1.07 18.12 3.73
CA ASN A 49 -1.02 17.82 5.16
C ASN A 49 -0.95 16.31 5.42
N GLU A 50 -1.83 15.53 4.79
CA GLU A 50 -1.94 14.11 5.07
C GLU A 50 -0.79 13.31 4.46
N TRP A 51 -0.49 13.53 3.18
CA TRP A 51 0.37 12.62 2.39
C TRP A 51 1.79 13.14 2.17
N TYR A 52 2.04 14.43 2.40
CA TYR A 52 3.40 14.97 2.35
C TYR A 52 3.98 15.21 3.74
N MET A 53 3.21 15.81 4.66
CA MET A 53 3.70 16.16 5.99
C MET A 53 3.59 15.00 6.99
N SER A 54 2.45 14.29 7.01
CA SER A 54 2.19 13.26 8.02
C SER A 54 2.53 11.84 7.59
N ASN A 55 2.19 11.45 6.35
CA ASN A 55 2.29 10.06 5.89
C ASN A 55 3.08 9.95 4.58
N LYS A 56 4.35 10.37 4.57
CA LYS A 56 5.21 10.41 3.36
C LYS A 56 5.56 9.02 2.78
N GLY A 57 5.15 7.91 3.41
CA GLY A 57 5.53 6.54 3.03
C GLY A 57 4.91 5.97 1.74
N TRP A 58 4.08 6.75 1.04
CA TRP A 58 3.33 6.27 -0.13
C TRP A 58 4.09 6.37 -1.46
N PHE A 59 5.21 7.11 -1.52
CA PHE A 59 6.03 7.21 -2.74
C PHE A 59 7.22 6.24 -2.69
N GLU A 60 7.60 5.71 -3.86
CA GLU A 60 8.59 4.63 -4.01
C GLU A 60 9.99 5.00 -3.47
N GLY A 61 10.35 6.28 -3.50
CA GLY A 61 11.63 6.77 -3.02
C GLY A 61 11.75 6.90 -1.50
N PHE A 62 10.65 6.76 -0.74
CA PHE A 62 10.67 6.91 0.72
C PHE A 62 11.51 5.82 1.39
N ALA A 63 11.31 4.58 0.97
CA ALA A 63 11.99 3.41 1.52
C ALA A 63 12.29 2.43 0.38
N ILE A 64 13.41 2.67 -0.32
CA ILE A 64 13.81 1.86 -1.48
C ILE A 64 13.91 0.39 -1.08
N GLY A 65 13.25 -0.49 -1.85
CA GLY A 65 13.20 -1.92 -1.61
C GLY A 65 12.07 -2.38 -0.68
N TYR A 66 11.31 -1.45 -0.11
CA TYR A 66 10.11 -1.72 0.66
C TYR A 66 8.86 -1.37 -0.16
N PRO A 67 7.75 -2.10 -0.01
CA PRO A 67 6.52 -1.79 -0.72
C PRO A 67 5.92 -0.45 -0.24
N SER A 68 5.58 0.42 -1.19
CA SER A 68 4.88 1.70 -0.96
C SER A 68 3.35 1.55 -0.87
N SER A 69 2.84 0.34 -1.15
CA SER A 69 1.42 0.01 -1.19
C SER A 69 1.08 -1.12 -0.23
N ASN A 70 -0.19 -1.16 0.17
CA ASN A 70 -0.73 -2.21 1.02
C ASN A 70 -1.18 -3.46 0.23
N ASN A 71 -0.89 -3.55 -1.07
CA ASN A 71 -1.35 -4.63 -1.95
C ASN A 71 -1.07 -6.03 -1.40
N ALA A 72 0.11 -6.24 -0.80
CA ALA A 72 0.46 -7.53 -0.19
C ALA A 72 -0.42 -7.86 1.03
N LEU A 73 -0.76 -6.86 1.84
CA LEU A 73 -1.67 -7.02 2.99
C LEU A 73 -3.11 -7.29 2.51
N GLU A 74 -3.57 -6.56 1.50
CA GLU A 74 -4.89 -6.77 0.90
C GLU A 74 -5.02 -8.14 0.26
N ALA A 75 -4.00 -8.59 -0.47
CA ALA A 75 -3.95 -9.93 -1.05
C ALA A 75 -3.99 -11.00 0.05
N THR A 76 -3.17 -10.85 1.09
CA THR A 76 -3.16 -11.77 2.25
C THR A 76 -4.53 -11.82 2.93
N ASN A 77 -5.16 -10.67 3.16
CA ASN A 77 -6.51 -10.58 3.71
C ASN A 77 -7.54 -11.27 2.79
N GLY A 78 -7.36 -11.18 1.47
CA GLY A 78 -8.18 -11.90 0.49
C GLY A 78 -8.04 -13.41 0.61
N THR A 79 -6.81 -13.91 0.76
CA THR A 79 -6.52 -15.34 0.97
C THR A 79 -7.15 -15.85 2.27
N ILE A 80 -6.96 -15.14 3.39
CA ILE A 80 -7.57 -15.48 4.69
C ILE A 80 -9.09 -15.66 4.55
N LYS A 81 -9.73 -14.66 3.93
CA LYS A 81 -11.18 -14.66 3.73
C LYS A 81 -11.66 -15.77 2.80
N SER A 82 -10.91 -16.09 1.75
CA SER A 82 -11.38 -17.05 0.74
C SER A 82 -11.11 -18.50 1.11
N LEU A 83 -9.97 -18.78 1.75
CA LEU A 83 -9.50 -20.15 1.97
C LEU A 83 -9.68 -20.63 3.41
N TYR A 84 -9.65 -19.73 4.40
CA TYR A 84 -9.57 -20.12 5.81
C TYR A 84 -10.83 -19.79 6.59
N THR A 85 -11.40 -18.60 6.38
CA THR A 85 -12.63 -18.21 7.09
C THR A 85 -13.87 -18.30 6.22
N PHE A 86 -13.73 -18.58 4.92
CA PHE A 86 -14.83 -18.61 3.93
C PHE A 86 -15.74 -17.37 3.98
N ARG A 87 -15.16 -16.22 4.31
CA ARG A 87 -15.83 -14.91 4.52
C ARG A 87 -16.83 -14.90 5.69
N GLU A 88 -16.82 -15.92 6.54
CA GLU A 88 -17.60 -15.97 7.75
C GLU A 88 -16.92 -15.23 8.90
N ARG A 89 -17.72 -14.78 9.87
CA ARG A 89 -17.23 -14.18 11.11
C ARG A 89 -17.09 -15.29 12.15
N LEU A 90 -15.86 -15.68 12.42
CA LEU A 90 -15.55 -16.68 13.45
C LEU A 90 -15.50 -16.02 14.84
N PRO A 91 -15.96 -16.71 15.89
CA PRO A 91 -15.60 -16.39 17.26
C PRO A 91 -14.07 -16.33 17.42
N VAL A 92 -13.58 -15.46 18.32
CA VAL A 92 -12.13 -15.23 18.47
C VAL A 92 -11.35 -16.52 18.75
N GLY A 93 -11.90 -17.42 19.58
CA GLY A 93 -11.25 -18.70 19.88
C GLY A 93 -11.09 -19.59 18.64
N GLU A 94 -12.14 -19.70 17.82
CA GLU A 94 -12.10 -20.46 16.57
C GLU A 94 -11.16 -19.81 15.55
N PHE A 95 -11.17 -18.49 15.45
CA PHE A 95 -10.24 -17.77 14.57
C PHE A 95 -8.77 -18.01 14.95
N LEU A 96 -8.46 -17.98 16.25
CA LEU A 96 -7.10 -18.27 16.73
C LEU A 96 -6.68 -19.71 16.41
N SER A 97 -7.60 -20.68 16.53
CA SER A 97 -7.34 -22.05 16.13
C SER A 97 -7.05 -22.19 14.63
N VAL A 98 -7.81 -21.51 13.76
CA VAL A 98 -7.55 -21.48 12.31
C VAL A 98 -6.22 -20.80 11.99
N LEU A 99 -5.90 -19.72 12.70
CA LEU A 99 -4.66 -18.97 12.52
C LEU A 99 -3.43 -19.83 12.84
N GLU A 100 -3.45 -20.53 13.97
CA GLU A 100 -2.34 -21.38 14.41
C GLU A 100 -2.18 -22.64 13.54
N ASN A 101 -3.27 -23.39 13.36
CA ASN A 101 -3.22 -24.72 12.75
C ASN A 101 -3.14 -24.69 11.22
N ASP A 102 -3.73 -23.69 10.58
CA ASP A 102 -3.85 -23.65 9.12
C ASP A 102 -2.97 -22.54 8.55
N ILE A 103 -3.23 -21.27 8.91
CA ILE A 103 -2.61 -20.11 8.26
C ILE A 103 -1.10 -20.06 8.54
N ILE A 104 -0.69 -19.98 9.81
CA ILE A 104 0.72 -19.85 10.19
C ILE A 104 1.49 -21.11 9.82
N HIS A 105 0.91 -22.28 10.10
CA HIS A 105 1.56 -23.55 9.79
C HIS A 105 1.84 -23.72 8.29
N GLN A 106 0.85 -23.45 7.42
CA GLN A 106 1.04 -23.52 5.97
C GLN A 106 2.08 -22.51 5.48
N LEU A 107 1.97 -21.24 5.89
CA LEU A 107 2.92 -20.19 5.50
C LEU A 107 4.35 -20.48 5.97
N SER A 108 4.50 -21.13 7.13
CA SER A 108 5.81 -21.51 7.67
C SER A 108 6.44 -22.62 6.83
N ARG A 109 5.67 -23.61 6.40
CA ARG A 109 6.14 -24.69 5.51
C ARG A 109 6.53 -24.17 4.13
N GLU A 110 5.68 -23.34 3.51
CA GLU A 110 5.95 -22.79 2.17
C GLU A 110 7.20 -21.89 2.12
N ARG A 111 7.56 -21.27 3.24
CA ARG A 111 8.71 -20.36 3.35
C ARG A 111 9.96 -21.05 3.90
N ASN A 112 9.86 -22.31 4.32
CA ASN A 112 11.00 -23.07 4.77
C ASN A 112 11.77 -23.59 3.55
N THR A 113 12.92 -22.99 3.26
CA THR A 113 13.75 -23.35 2.08
C THR A 113 14.49 -24.67 2.25
N ASP A 114 14.52 -25.23 3.46
CA ASP A 114 15.20 -26.48 3.78
C ASP A 114 14.26 -27.71 3.70
N ASP A 115 12.99 -27.53 3.32
CA ASP A 115 12.04 -28.63 3.19
C ASP A 115 12.34 -29.41 1.88
N PRO A 116 12.68 -30.72 1.96
CA PRO A 116 13.29 -31.47 0.86
C PRO A 116 12.33 -31.84 -0.31
N ILE A 117 11.19 -31.16 -0.46
CA ILE A 117 10.14 -31.55 -1.42
C ILE A 117 10.41 -31.02 -2.85
N THR A 118 11.38 -30.12 -3.05
CA THR A 118 11.78 -29.67 -4.40
C THR A 118 12.98 -30.44 -4.98
N SER A 119 13.04 -31.76 -4.73
CA SER A 119 14.00 -32.66 -5.38
C SER A 119 13.30 -33.78 -6.18
N GLN A 120 12.28 -33.46 -6.99
CA GLN A 120 11.85 -34.35 -8.08
C GLN A 120 11.34 -33.52 -9.28
N ASN A 121 12.25 -33.19 -10.19
CA ASN A 121 12.02 -33.04 -11.62
C ASN A 121 13.23 -33.66 -12.34
#